data_AF-A0A2T3W361-F1
#
_entry.id   AF-A0A2T3W361-F1
#
_cell.length_a   1.000
_cell.length_b   1.000
_cell.length_c   1.000
_cell.angle_alpha   90.00
_cell.angle_beta   90.00
_cell.angle_gamma   90.00
#
_symmetry.space_group_name_H-M   'P 1'
#
loop_
_entity.id
_entity.type
_entity.pdbx_description
1 polymer ?
#
loop_
_entity_poly.entity_id
_entity_poly.type
_entity_poly.pdbx_seq_one_letter_code
_entity_poly.pdbx_strand_id
1 'polypeptide(L)'
;MKKLPFFLLCLTGVASAAPANCDTTLIYGMVNLNYQEQAVFPNEPKQRSIALASLTKPLAICGFTITNNAKAGILTIKAPSIEALGQILSRNVIGSNINQSVILATVDGTQRPIGLFNLELSRLIGNNAAAHSTTYDHGNLAVAVTANGGKLFPLLYNGTTQLAWLPDQLTTLDFYAASTHTLVWQRLNLNFTTKTLTVYKKARIPGN
;
A
#
# COMPACT_ATOMS: atom_id res chain seq x y z
N MET A 1 -53.67 -30.02 34.30
CA MET A 1 -52.84 -28.80 34.34
C MET A 1 -51.81 -28.89 33.22
N LYS A 2 -52.02 -28.19 32.10
CA LYS A 2 -51.12 -28.20 30.93
C LYS A 2 -50.00 -27.18 31.16
N LYS A 3 -48.75 -27.65 31.21
CA LYS A 3 -47.54 -26.80 31.30
C LYS A 3 -47.28 -26.19 29.93
N LEU A 4 -47.32 -24.87 29.83
CA LEU A 4 -46.93 -24.10 28.66
C LEU A 4 -45.40 -23.98 28.64
N PRO A 5 -44.68 -24.42 27.59
CA PRO A 5 -43.25 -24.12 27.49
C PRO A 5 -43.09 -22.67 27.04
N PHE A 6 -42.50 -21.87 27.92
CA PHE A 6 -42.05 -20.50 27.67
C PHE A 6 -40.87 -20.58 26.68
N PHE A 7 -41.15 -20.43 25.39
CA PHE A 7 -40.12 -20.36 24.35
C PHE A 7 -39.38 -19.03 24.50
N LEU A 8 -38.20 -19.06 25.12
CA LEU A 8 -37.27 -17.94 25.18
C LEU A 8 -36.76 -17.67 23.75
N LEU A 9 -37.32 -16.65 23.09
CA LEU A 9 -36.72 -16.06 21.89
C LEU A 9 -35.45 -15.29 22.30
N CYS A 10 -34.31 -15.99 22.33
CA CYS A 10 -33.02 -15.33 22.26
C CYS A 10 -32.79 -14.82 20.83
N LEU A 11 -33.36 -13.65 20.52
CA LEU A 11 -32.90 -12.79 19.43
C LEU A 11 -31.49 -12.31 19.77
N THR A 12 -30.50 -13.16 19.53
CA THR A 12 -29.10 -12.72 19.47
C THR A 12 -28.97 -11.88 18.21
N GLY A 13 -29.16 -10.56 18.38
CA GLY A 13 -28.85 -9.59 17.35
C GLY A 13 -27.39 -9.74 16.96
N VAL A 14 -27.14 -10.31 15.79
CA VAL A 14 -25.85 -10.19 15.11
C VAL A 14 -25.64 -8.70 14.87
N ALA A 15 -24.91 -8.05 15.77
CA ALA A 15 -24.40 -6.71 15.58
C ALA A 15 -23.48 -6.73 14.36
N SER A 16 -24.09 -6.58 13.19
CA SER A 16 -23.38 -6.46 11.93
C SER A 16 -22.71 -5.09 11.97
N ALA A 17 -21.38 -5.07 11.88
CA ALA A 17 -20.63 -3.83 11.81
C ALA A 17 -21.20 -2.97 10.69
N ALA A 18 -21.34 -1.66 10.95
CA ALA A 18 -21.83 -0.75 9.94
C ALA A 18 -20.88 -0.77 8.72
N PRO A 19 -21.41 -0.62 7.49
CA PRO A 19 -20.61 -0.66 6.28
C PRO A 19 -19.54 0.44 6.31
N ALA A 20 -18.42 0.22 5.61
CA ALA A 20 -17.34 1.20 5.54
C ALA A 20 -17.75 2.44 4.73
N ASN A 21 -17.33 3.62 5.20
CA ASN A 21 -17.34 4.85 4.43
C ASN A 21 -16.10 4.89 3.53
N CYS A 22 -16.30 4.62 2.24
CA CYS A 22 -15.22 4.50 1.27
C CYS A 22 -14.48 5.81 0.99
N ASP A 23 -15.10 6.95 1.24
CA ASP A 23 -14.47 8.26 1.08
C ASP A 23 -13.38 8.52 2.14
N THR A 24 -13.42 7.78 3.24
CA THR A 24 -12.46 7.88 4.35
C THR A 24 -11.42 6.76 4.35
N THR A 25 -11.49 5.85 3.37
CA THR A 25 -10.63 4.67 3.33
C THR A 25 -9.22 5.02 2.87
N LEU A 26 -8.23 4.78 3.73
CA LEU A 26 -6.82 5.06 3.49
C LEU A 26 -5.94 3.90 3.93
N ILE A 27 -5.02 3.46 3.07
CA ILE A 27 -3.97 2.49 3.43
C ILE A 27 -2.68 3.25 3.70
N TYR A 28 -2.35 3.42 4.98
CA TYR A 28 -1.20 4.22 5.40
C TYR A 28 0.06 3.37 5.53
N GLY A 29 1.12 3.78 4.81
CA GLY A 29 2.45 3.16 4.87
C GLY A 29 2.46 1.67 4.49
N MET A 30 1.39 1.16 3.89
CA MET A 30 1.14 -0.27 3.68
C MET A 30 1.16 -1.10 4.99
N VAL A 31 0.92 -0.45 6.13
CA VAL A 31 0.88 -1.07 7.46
C VAL A 31 -0.55 -1.21 7.95
N ASN A 32 -1.35 -0.15 7.82
CA ASN A 32 -2.70 -0.09 8.35
C ASN A 32 -3.69 0.34 7.28
N LEU A 33 -4.87 -0.28 7.27
CA LEU A 33 -6.06 0.22 6.60
C LEU A 33 -6.89 0.98 7.62
N ASN A 34 -7.15 2.25 7.35
CA ASN A 34 -7.97 3.13 8.17
C ASN A 34 -9.24 3.52 7.40
N TYR A 35 -10.38 3.52 8.07
CA TYR A 35 -11.65 4.02 7.51
C TYR A 35 -12.60 4.39 8.65
N GLN A 36 -13.64 5.15 8.34
CA GLN A 36 -14.79 5.35 9.20
C GLN A 36 -15.92 4.43 8.77
N GLU A 37 -16.67 3.87 9.71
CA GLU A 37 -17.96 3.25 9.41
C GLU A 37 -18.98 4.33 8.99
N GLN A 38 -19.95 3.97 8.15
CA GLN A 38 -21.08 4.85 7.84
C GLN A 38 -21.89 5.12 9.11
N ALA A 39 -22.40 6.36 9.24
CA ALA A 39 -23.34 6.69 10.31
C ALA A 39 -24.62 5.87 10.13
N VAL A 40 -25.07 5.20 11.19
CA VAL A 40 -26.37 4.51 11.22
C VAL A 40 -27.09 4.98 12.46
N PHE A 41 -28.08 5.86 12.29
CA PHE A 41 -28.86 6.40 13.40
C PHE A 41 -29.36 5.28 14.33
N PRO A 42 -29.20 5.39 15.66
CA PRO A 42 -28.68 6.55 16.41
C PRO A 42 -27.16 6.56 16.64
N ASN A 43 -26.42 5.63 16.04
CA ASN A 43 -24.98 5.47 16.26
C ASN A 43 -24.15 6.39 15.37
N GLU A 44 -23.20 7.09 15.98
CA GLU A 44 -22.20 7.88 15.28
C GLU A 44 -21.19 7.01 14.51
N PRO A 45 -20.56 7.54 13.43
CA PRO A 45 -19.44 6.90 12.75
C PRO A 45 -18.32 6.49 13.70
N LYS A 46 -17.83 5.26 13.56
CA LYS A 46 -16.67 4.76 14.31
C LYS A 46 -15.44 4.71 13.41
N GLN A 47 -14.31 5.20 13.91
CA GLN A 47 -13.03 4.98 13.24
C GLN A 47 -12.58 3.52 13.43
N ARG A 48 -12.08 2.95 12.33
CA ARG A 48 -11.49 1.61 12.28
C ARG A 48 -10.07 1.70 11.77
N SER A 49 -9.18 0.98 12.43
CA SER A 49 -7.81 0.76 11.97
C SER A 49 -7.53 -0.73 12.01
N ILE A 50 -7.18 -1.30 10.86
CA ILE A 50 -6.87 -2.71 10.70
C ILE A 50 -5.40 -2.83 10.34
N ALA A 51 -4.64 -3.51 11.20
CA ALA A 51 -3.26 -3.86 10.90
C ALA A 51 -3.21 -4.89 9.77
N LEU A 52 -2.63 -4.52 8.63
CA LEU A 52 -2.57 -5.41 7.46
C LEU A 52 -1.70 -6.65 7.74
N ALA A 53 -0.72 -6.51 8.62
CA ALA A 53 0.13 -7.61 9.05
C ALA A 53 -0.62 -8.70 9.86
N SER A 54 -1.76 -8.36 10.48
CA SER A 54 -2.56 -9.31 11.27
C SER A 54 -3.68 -9.97 10.46
N LEU A 55 -3.82 -9.64 9.17
CA LEU A 55 -4.81 -10.29 8.32
C LEU A 55 -4.46 -11.77 8.14
N THR A 56 -5.38 -12.65 8.55
CA THR A 56 -5.30 -14.11 8.37
C THR A 56 -6.17 -14.61 7.21
N LYS A 57 -7.08 -13.77 6.72
CA LYS A 57 -7.95 -14.02 5.56
C LYS A 57 -7.94 -12.79 4.64
N PRO A 58 -8.26 -12.95 3.35
CA PRO A 58 -8.46 -11.82 2.46
C PRO A 58 -9.53 -10.86 3.01
N LEU A 59 -9.24 -9.56 2.95
CA LEU A 59 -10.17 -8.49 3.33
C LEU A 59 -10.63 -7.77 2.08
N ALA A 60 -11.94 -7.75 1.84
CA ALA A 60 -12.55 -6.95 0.77
C ALA A 60 -13.27 -5.74 1.38
N ILE A 61 -12.90 -4.54 0.94
CA ILE A 61 -13.45 -3.28 1.47
C ILE A 61 -13.30 -2.17 0.43
N CYS A 62 -14.39 -1.46 0.13
CA CYS A 62 -14.38 -0.31 -0.77
C CYS A 62 -13.74 -0.58 -2.13
N GLY A 63 -14.02 -1.76 -2.71
CA GLY A 63 -13.45 -2.21 -3.98
C GLY A 63 -12.00 -2.70 -3.89
N PHE A 64 -11.32 -2.53 -2.75
CA PHE A 64 -10.02 -3.13 -2.51
C PHE A 64 -10.16 -4.58 -2.09
N THR A 65 -9.20 -5.40 -2.50
CA THR A 65 -8.98 -6.75 -1.96
C THR A 65 -7.56 -6.84 -1.43
N ILE A 66 -7.43 -7.08 -0.13
CA ILE A 66 -6.15 -7.13 0.57
C ILE A 66 -5.89 -8.55 1.04
N THR A 67 -4.75 -9.11 0.66
CA THR A 67 -4.33 -10.45 1.05
C THR A 67 -2.94 -10.42 1.65
N ASN A 68 -2.79 -10.97 2.85
CA ASN A 68 -1.51 -11.08 3.54
C ASN A 68 -1.04 -12.55 3.56
N ASN A 69 0.05 -12.84 2.87
CA ASN A 69 0.77 -14.10 3.00
C ASN A 69 1.96 -13.90 3.95
N ALA A 70 1.69 -13.99 5.25
CA ALA A 70 2.69 -13.76 6.29
C ALA A 70 3.89 -14.72 6.19
N LYS A 71 3.67 -15.98 5.77
CA LYS A 71 4.74 -16.98 5.59
C LYS A 71 5.72 -16.58 4.48
N ALA A 72 5.21 -16.04 3.38
CA ALA A 72 6.04 -15.53 2.28
C ALA A 72 6.55 -14.11 2.51
N GLY A 73 6.03 -13.39 3.52
CA GLY A 73 6.32 -11.97 3.73
C GLY A 73 5.77 -11.08 2.60
N ILE A 74 4.62 -11.44 2.04
CA ILE A 74 4.00 -10.76 0.90
C ILE A 74 2.63 -10.20 1.30
N LEU A 75 2.41 -8.91 1.04
CA LEU A 75 1.10 -8.28 1.12
C LEU A 75 0.67 -7.88 -0.30
N THR A 76 -0.52 -8.28 -0.71
CA THR A 76 -1.08 -7.94 -2.03
C THR A 76 -2.34 -7.10 -1.85
N ILE A 77 -2.41 -5.98 -2.56
CA ILE A 77 -3.55 -5.07 -2.57
C ILE A 77 -4.01 -4.92 -4.01
N LYS A 78 -5.20 -5.44 -4.32
CA LYS A 78 -5.87 -5.19 -5.59
C LYS A 78 -6.85 -4.04 -5.40
N ALA A 79 -6.80 -3.06 -6.30
CA ALA A 79 -7.64 -1.86 -6.25
C ALA A 79 -8.68 -1.85 -7.38
N PRO A 80 -9.75 -1.05 -7.25
CA PRO A 80 -10.74 -0.90 -8.30
C PRO A 80 -10.20 -0.15 -9.54
N SER A 81 -9.21 0.73 -9.36
CA SER A 81 -8.57 1.52 -10.42
C SER A 81 -7.09 1.80 -10.11
N ILE A 82 -6.35 2.34 -11.09
CA ILE A 82 -4.95 2.72 -10.91
C ILE A 82 -4.81 3.99 -10.06
N GLU A 83 -5.76 4.91 -10.20
CA GLU A 83 -5.87 6.10 -9.37
C GLU A 83 -6.06 5.72 -7.89
N ALA A 84 -6.86 4.69 -7.62
CA ALA A 84 -7.06 4.16 -6.27
C ALA A 84 -5.80 3.49 -5.70
N LEU A 85 -4.98 2.81 -6.53
CA LEU A 85 -3.64 2.40 -6.09
C LEU A 85 -2.78 3.61 -5.72
N GLY A 86 -2.93 4.71 -6.44
CA GLY A 86 -2.16 5.91 -6.18
C GLY A 86 -2.44 6.60 -4.85
N GLN A 87 -3.67 6.50 -4.38
CA GLN A 87 -4.05 6.94 -3.03
C GLN A 87 -3.38 6.12 -1.92
N ILE A 88 -3.05 4.84 -2.17
CA ILE A 88 -2.31 4.02 -1.19
C ILE A 88 -0.85 4.47 -1.10
N LEU A 89 -0.27 4.87 -2.24
CA LEU A 89 1.13 5.21 -2.31
C LEU A 89 1.42 6.66 -1.93
N SER A 90 0.46 7.58 -2.03
CA SER A 90 0.66 9.01 -1.72
C SER A 90 0.00 9.45 -0.42
N ARG A 91 0.70 10.27 0.39
CA ARG A 91 0.07 11.00 1.53
C ARG A 91 -0.80 12.16 1.08
N ASN A 92 -0.57 12.71 -0.10
CA ASN A 92 -1.23 13.91 -0.62
C ASN A 92 -1.67 13.62 -2.06
N VAL A 93 -2.91 13.19 -2.25
CA VAL A 93 -3.51 13.12 -3.60
C VAL A 93 -4.32 14.39 -3.82
N ILE A 94 -3.69 15.39 -4.44
CA ILE A 94 -4.42 16.47 -5.12
C ILE A 94 -4.20 16.22 -6.62
N GLY A 95 -5.21 15.67 -7.31
CA GLY A 95 -5.14 15.31 -8.73
C GLY A 95 -4.54 13.93 -9.04
N SER A 96 -4.33 13.63 -10.32
CA SER A 96 -3.90 12.33 -10.88
C SER A 96 -2.41 12.00 -10.70
N ASN A 97 -1.73 12.62 -9.73
CA ASN A 97 -0.30 12.44 -9.51
C ASN A 97 -0.03 11.58 -8.25
N ILE A 98 0.62 10.41 -8.37
CA ILE A 98 1.23 9.74 -7.20
C ILE A 98 2.51 10.49 -6.86
N ASN A 99 2.39 11.53 -6.06
CA ASN A 99 3.58 12.34 -5.85
C ASN A 99 4.58 11.70 -4.90
N GLN A 100 4.25 10.81 -3.96
CA GLN A 100 5.22 10.46 -2.89
C GLN A 100 4.94 9.13 -2.19
N SER A 101 5.71 8.08 -2.47
CA SER A 101 5.74 6.91 -1.56
C SER A 101 6.86 7.01 -0.55
N VAL A 102 6.52 6.76 0.72
CA VAL A 102 7.45 6.84 1.85
C VAL A 102 8.17 5.51 2.05
N ILE A 103 9.50 5.55 1.98
CA ILE A 103 10.36 4.46 2.44
C ILE A 103 10.48 4.61 3.97
N LEU A 104 9.80 3.73 4.70
CA LEU A 104 9.89 3.67 6.15
C LEU A 104 10.93 2.62 6.57
N ALA A 105 11.75 2.96 7.55
CA ALA A 105 12.65 2.04 8.21
C ALA A 105 12.52 2.13 9.72
N THR A 106 12.85 1.04 10.41
CA THR A 106 12.97 1.05 11.86
C THR A 106 14.37 1.54 12.23
N VAL A 107 14.43 2.70 12.89
CA VAL A 107 15.64 3.32 13.44
C VAL A 107 15.44 3.44 14.94
N ASP A 108 16.31 2.80 15.73
CA ASP A 108 16.23 2.76 17.19
C ASP A 108 14.86 2.29 17.72
N GLY A 109 14.30 1.25 17.09
CA GLY A 109 12.99 0.69 17.45
C GLY A 109 11.77 1.52 17.01
N THR A 110 11.98 2.71 16.41
CA THR A 110 10.92 3.59 15.93
C THR A 110 10.85 3.57 14.40
N GLN A 111 9.64 3.46 13.83
CA GLN A 111 9.47 3.62 12.39
C GLN A 111 9.61 5.10 11.99
N ARG A 112 10.57 5.39 11.11
CA ARG A 112 10.83 6.74 10.59
C ARG A 112 10.93 6.71 9.06
N PRO A 113 10.52 7.78 8.37
CA PRO A 113 10.79 7.93 6.95
C PRO A 113 12.30 8.13 6.72
N ILE A 114 12.90 7.33 5.84
CA ILE A 114 14.32 7.45 5.46
C ILE A 114 14.50 7.82 3.98
N GLY A 115 13.42 7.80 3.20
CA GLY A 115 13.41 8.28 1.84
C GLY A 115 12.02 8.38 1.26
N LEU A 116 11.92 9.06 0.13
CA LEU A 116 10.75 9.14 -0.71
C LEU A 116 11.14 8.73 -2.14
N PHE A 117 10.22 8.11 -2.86
CA PHE A 117 10.28 8.12 -4.31
C PHE A 117 9.01 8.73 -4.87
N ASN A 118 9.20 9.50 -5.93
CA ASN A 118 8.12 10.19 -6.63
C ASN A 118 7.92 9.47 -7.97
N LEU A 119 6.66 9.18 -8.27
CA LEU A 119 6.26 8.52 -9.51
C LEU A 119 5.12 9.32 -10.14
N GLU A 120 5.42 10.11 -11.15
CA GLU A 120 4.41 10.91 -11.85
C GLU A 120 3.45 10.01 -12.66
N LEU A 121 2.43 9.42 -12.02
CA LEU A 121 1.53 8.47 -12.69
C LEU A 121 0.75 9.10 -13.84
N SER A 122 0.40 10.39 -13.75
CA SER A 122 -0.38 11.08 -14.77
C SER A 122 0.30 11.05 -16.15
N ARG A 123 1.63 10.85 -16.18
CA ARG A 123 2.42 10.67 -17.40
C ARG A 123 2.55 9.22 -17.87
N LEU A 124 2.26 8.23 -17.03
CA LEU A 124 2.36 6.79 -17.37
C LEU A 124 1.31 6.32 -18.36
N ILE A 125 0.23 7.08 -18.54
CA ILE A 125 -0.86 6.74 -19.45
C ILE A 125 -0.69 7.44 -20.81
N GLY A 126 0.31 8.32 -20.99
CA GLY A 126 0.35 9.11 -22.23
C GLY A 126 1.59 9.90 -22.62
N ASN A 127 2.75 9.82 -21.95
CA ASN A 127 4.11 10.10 -22.49
C ASN A 127 5.14 10.36 -21.37
N ASN A 128 6.36 9.82 -21.52
CA ASN A 128 7.57 10.19 -20.75
C ASN A 128 7.39 10.21 -19.23
N ALA A 129 7.04 9.07 -18.65
CA ALA A 129 7.05 8.95 -17.21
C ALA A 129 8.47 8.89 -16.66
N ALA A 130 8.67 9.54 -15.53
CA ALA A 130 9.94 9.54 -14.83
C ALA A 130 9.76 9.12 -13.37
N ALA A 131 10.74 8.40 -12.87
CA ALA A 131 10.86 8.09 -11.45
C ALA A 131 12.12 8.78 -10.90
N HIS A 132 12.00 9.35 -9.71
CA HIS A 132 13.14 9.89 -8.99
C HIS A 132 13.00 9.59 -7.49
N SER A 133 14.11 9.68 -6.75
CA SER A 133 14.11 9.55 -5.29
C SER A 133 14.69 10.79 -4.64
N THR A 134 14.18 11.10 -3.45
CA THR A 134 14.74 12.08 -2.51
C THR A 134 14.94 11.36 -1.18
N THR A 135 16.12 11.48 -0.58
CA THR A 135 16.44 10.82 0.70
C THR A 135 16.62 11.83 1.82
N TYR A 136 16.38 11.37 3.05
CA TYR A 136 16.71 12.09 4.28
C TYR A 136 17.95 11.49 4.96
N ASP A 137 18.44 10.36 4.48
CA ASP A 137 19.60 9.62 5.01
C ASP A 137 20.57 9.28 3.86
N HIS A 138 21.45 10.25 3.57
CA HIS A 138 22.43 10.19 2.49
C HIS A 138 23.61 9.28 2.89
N GLY A 139 23.43 7.97 2.74
CA GLY A 139 24.54 7.01 2.89
C GLY A 139 24.10 5.56 3.09
N ASN A 140 22.90 5.36 3.64
CA ASN A 140 22.41 4.05 4.06
C ASN A 140 21.26 3.50 3.21
N LEU A 141 20.92 4.14 2.09
CA LEU A 141 19.77 3.76 1.28
C LEU A 141 20.17 3.67 -0.20
N ALA A 142 19.84 2.52 -0.81
CA ALA A 142 19.85 2.33 -2.25
C ALA A 142 18.41 2.09 -2.72
N VAL A 143 18.03 2.75 -3.80
CA VAL A 143 16.72 2.59 -4.45
C VAL A 143 16.94 2.37 -5.93
N ALA A 144 16.25 1.38 -6.48
CA ALA A 144 16.28 1.08 -7.91
C ALA A 144 14.88 0.77 -8.41
N VAL A 145 14.68 0.92 -9.72
CA VAL A 145 13.42 0.64 -10.39
C VAL A 145 13.66 -0.18 -11.66
N THR A 146 12.74 -1.08 -12.00
CA THR A 146 12.65 -1.67 -13.33
C THR A 146 11.22 -1.56 -13.84
N ALA A 147 11.08 -1.34 -15.14
CA ALA A 147 9.82 -1.27 -15.85
C ALA A 147 9.67 -2.48 -16.74
N ASN A 148 8.50 -3.12 -16.73
CA ASN A 148 8.14 -4.26 -17.58
C ASN A 148 9.17 -5.42 -17.53
N GLY A 149 9.85 -5.60 -16.40
CA GLY A 149 10.92 -6.62 -16.25
C GLY A 149 12.21 -6.31 -17.02
N GLY A 150 12.37 -5.09 -17.52
CA GLY A 150 13.56 -4.64 -18.25
C GLY A 150 14.76 -4.33 -17.35
N LYS A 151 15.66 -3.48 -17.87
CA LYS A 151 16.89 -3.07 -17.18
C LYS A 151 16.58 -2.43 -15.82
N LEU A 152 17.44 -2.72 -14.84
CA LEU A 152 17.42 -2.07 -13.53
C LEU A 152 18.04 -0.67 -13.63
N PHE A 153 17.30 0.35 -13.21
CA PHE A 153 17.74 1.74 -13.14
C PHE A 153 17.91 2.17 -11.68
N PRO A 154 19.11 2.60 -11.26
CA PRO A 154 19.29 3.18 -9.93
C PRO A 154 18.57 4.53 -9.86
N LEU A 155 17.81 4.76 -8.79
CA LEU A 155 17.20 6.05 -8.46
C LEU A 155 17.97 6.78 -7.36
N LEU A 156 18.59 6.00 -6.47
CA LEU A 156 19.46 6.48 -5.40
C LEU A 156 20.53 5.41 -5.13
N TYR A 157 21.80 5.80 -5.18
CA TYR A 157 22.91 4.94 -4.78
C TYR A 157 24.07 5.80 -4.28
N ASN A 158 24.65 5.45 -3.12
CA ASN A 158 25.74 6.21 -2.49
C ASN A 158 25.47 7.72 -2.41
N GLY A 159 24.26 8.09 -1.94
CA GLY A 159 23.85 9.49 -1.78
C GLY A 159 23.55 10.24 -3.08
N THR A 160 23.78 9.63 -4.25
CA THR A 160 23.53 10.24 -5.56
C THR A 160 22.15 9.85 -6.07
N THR A 161 21.31 10.83 -6.37
CA THR A 161 20.01 10.64 -6.99
C THR A 161 20.11 10.65 -8.52
N GLN A 162 19.31 9.84 -9.18
CA GLN A 162 19.22 9.78 -10.64
C GLN A 162 17.77 9.73 -11.09
N LEU A 163 17.52 10.29 -12.28
CA LEU A 163 16.24 10.20 -12.95
C LEU A 163 16.23 8.94 -13.82
N ALA A 164 15.18 8.12 -13.70
CA ALA A 164 14.93 7.01 -14.61
C ALA A 164 13.79 7.37 -15.56
N TRP A 165 14.07 7.34 -16.87
CA TRP A 165 13.05 7.43 -17.91
C TRP A 165 12.40 6.06 -18.09
N LEU A 166 11.08 6.02 -17.97
CA LEU A 166 10.29 4.81 -18.09
C LEU A 166 9.70 4.70 -19.51
N PRO A 167 9.48 3.49 -20.04
CA PRO A 167 8.89 3.30 -21.37
C PRO A 167 7.46 3.86 -21.43
N ASP A 168 7.02 4.29 -22.62
CA ASP A 168 5.69 4.88 -22.80
C ASP A 168 4.54 3.93 -22.47
N GLN A 169 4.74 2.62 -22.69
CA GLN A 169 3.77 1.58 -22.32
C GLN A 169 4.25 0.86 -21.06
N LEU A 170 3.61 1.13 -19.92
CA LEU A 170 3.93 0.50 -18.65
C LEU A 170 2.86 -0.50 -18.24
N THR A 171 3.28 -1.77 -18.14
CA THR A 171 2.46 -2.87 -17.64
C THR A 171 2.82 -3.18 -16.19
N THR A 172 4.11 -3.12 -15.85
CA THR A 172 4.59 -3.30 -14.49
C THR A 172 5.72 -2.34 -14.13
N LEU A 173 5.82 -2.04 -12.84
CA LEU A 173 6.91 -1.28 -12.25
C LEU A 173 7.33 -1.95 -10.93
N ASP A 174 8.60 -2.30 -10.83
CA ASP A 174 9.19 -2.87 -9.63
C ASP A 174 10.14 -1.86 -9.01
N PHE A 175 9.85 -1.43 -7.79
CA PHE A 175 10.79 -0.69 -6.96
C PHE A 175 11.51 -1.63 -6.02
N TYR A 176 12.80 -1.40 -5.85
CA TYR A 176 13.64 -2.10 -4.90
C TYR A 176 14.28 -1.09 -3.96
N ALA A 177 14.37 -1.46 -2.69
CA ALA A 177 15.08 -0.68 -1.70
C ALA A 177 15.99 -1.59 -0.87
N ALA A 178 17.20 -1.12 -0.62
CA ALA A 178 18.14 -1.75 0.29
C ALA A 178 18.68 -0.71 1.27
N SER A 179 18.81 -1.09 2.54
CA SER A 179 19.34 -0.23 3.58
C SER A 179 20.08 -1.03 4.64
N THR A 180 20.96 -0.36 5.38
CA THR A 180 21.52 -0.89 6.63
C THR A 180 20.47 -0.96 7.75
N HIS A 181 19.38 -0.19 7.63
CA HIS A 181 18.22 -0.27 8.51
C HIS A 181 17.20 -1.31 8.05
N THR A 182 16.37 -1.79 8.99
CA THR A 182 15.26 -2.69 8.67
C THR A 182 14.15 -1.92 7.97
N LEU A 183 13.96 -2.19 6.68
CA LEU A 183 12.89 -1.60 5.88
C LEU A 183 11.55 -2.30 6.11
N VAL A 184 10.45 -1.56 6.06
CA VAL A 184 9.09 -2.15 6.11
C VAL A 184 8.73 -2.91 4.83
N TRP A 185 9.42 -2.62 3.72
CA TRP A 185 9.39 -3.34 2.45
C TRP A 185 10.75 -3.25 1.75
N GLN A 186 11.11 -4.27 0.98
CA GLN A 186 12.34 -4.30 0.17
C GLN A 186 12.05 -4.31 -1.33
N ARG A 187 10.83 -4.73 -1.73
CA ARG A 187 10.35 -4.60 -3.11
C ARG A 187 8.87 -4.23 -3.12
N LEU A 188 8.50 -3.33 -4.03
CA LEU A 188 7.12 -3.05 -4.41
C LEU A 188 6.95 -3.41 -5.89
N ASN A 189 5.95 -4.21 -6.22
CA ASN A 189 5.54 -4.46 -7.60
C ASN A 189 4.19 -3.77 -7.83
N LEU A 190 4.14 -2.85 -8.78
CA LEU A 190 2.92 -2.27 -9.31
C LEU A 190 2.62 -2.95 -10.64
N ASN A 191 1.42 -3.51 -10.75
CA ASN A 191 0.93 -4.11 -11.98
C ASN A 191 -0.28 -3.30 -12.47
N PHE A 192 -0.07 -2.52 -13.53
CA PHE A 192 -1.06 -1.59 -14.08
C PHE A 192 -2.20 -2.33 -14.82
N THR A 193 -1.91 -3.50 -15.38
CA THR A 193 -2.92 -4.31 -16.08
C THR A 193 -3.93 -4.90 -15.12
N THR A 194 -3.47 -5.40 -13.97
CA THR A 194 -4.32 -6.06 -12.97
C THR A 194 -4.74 -5.15 -11.83
N LYS A 195 -4.24 -3.90 -11.80
CA LYS A 195 -4.48 -2.91 -10.74
C LYS A 195 -4.08 -3.44 -9.36
N THR A 196 -2.89 -4.03 -9.30
CA THR A 196 -2.37 -4.68 -8.10
C THR A 196 -1.07 -4.02 -7.63
N LEU A 197 -0.97 -3.81 -6.32
CA LEU A 197 0.27 -3.53 -5.61
C LEU A 197 0.66 -4.75 -4.78
N THR A 198 1.87 -5.27 -4.99
CA THR A 198 2.45 -6.34 -4.18
C THR A 198 3.66 -5.81 -3.42
N VAL A 199 3.60 -5.95 -2.10
CA VAL A 199 4.63 -5.50 -1.15
C VAL A 199 5.38 -6.73 -0.66
N TYR A 200 6.68 -6.75 -0.89
CA TYR A 200 7.58 -7.80 -0.43
C TYR A 200 8.41 -7.27 0.74
N LYS A 201 8.23 -7.88 1.92
CA LYS A 201 9.02 -7.53 3.12
C LYS A 201 10.50 -7.89 2.98
N LYS A 202 10.79 -8.92 2.19
CA LYS A 202 12.15 -9.36 1.87
C LYS A 202 12.31 -9.58 0.38
N ALA A 203 13.31 -8.94 -0.21
CA ALA A 203 13.67 -9.07 -1.61
C ALA A 203 15.12 -8.63 -1.80
N ARG A 204 15.83 -9.25 -2.74
CA ARG A 204 17.14 -8.78 -3.19
C ARG A 204 16.97 -7.87 -4.39
N ILE A 205 17.80 -6.84 -4.47
CA ILE A 205 17.97 -6.08 -5.70
C ILE A 205 18.60 -7.05 -6.73
N PRO A 206 18.02 -7.22 -7.92
CA PRO A 206 18.62 -8.05 -8.96
C PRO A 206 20.04 -7.56 -9.29
N GLY A 207 21.00 -8.47 -9.34
CA GLY A 207 22.33 -8.16 -9.89
C GLY A 207 22.25 -8.11 -11.41
N ASN A 208 23.02 -7.21 -12.02
CA ASN A 208 23.40 -7.37 -13.43
C ASN A 208 24.50 -8.42 -13.53
#